data_AF-A0A6P0NTL2-F1
#
_entry.id   AF-A0A6P0NTL2-F1
#
_cell.length_a   1.000
_cell.length_b   1.000
_cell.length_c   1.000
_cell.angle_alpha   90.00
_cell.angle_beta   90.00
_cell.angle_gamma   90.00
#
_symmetry.space_group_name_H-M   'P 1'
#
loop_
_entity.id
_entity.type
_entity.pdbx_description
1 polymer ?
#
loop_
_entity_poly.entity_id
_entity_poly.type
_entity_poly.pdbx_seq_one_letter_code
_entity_poly.pdbx_strand_id
1 'polypeptide(L)'
;MTLTIVLSWSWILPSYTQTPKPNIKSQQVIIQEIKDYAERHVENDKAMDSRLMIDLYEKNSVGLTTPKITKIYEEEYTRLKEEKDSNLWEKINDDIFYGLGWFAALALLILLVFKQAIDNWVTHFINTFGKWLYNQISGFELFWNFSLKRYKKGLINKHEPLKIPFRPNSSLSLQEIYVDLQFLEKANNEPINFYEIKKYNRLTIKGQPGAGKTLLLKYLVLSWAREKLKTSSNEDVPILLELYRLNDIEFSALNLKH
;
A
#
# COMPACT_ATOMS: atom_id res chain seq x y z
N MET A 1 67.06 -86.47 -14.16
CA MET A 1 67.12 -86.33 -15.64
C MET A 1 65.81 -86.90 -16.15
N THR A 2 64.92 -86.22 -16.87
CA THR A 2 65.02 -85.19 -17.90
C THR A 2 63.79 -84.24 -17.86
N LEU A 3 63.90 -83.12 -18.55
CA LEU A 3 63.03 -81.95 -18.57
C LEU A 3 62.30 -81.85 -19.94
N THR A 4 60.99 -81.57 -19.95
CA THR A 4 60.21 -81.08 -21.12
C THR A 4 58.88 -80.46 -20.63
N ILE A 5 58.81 -79.14 -20.43
CA ILE A 5 58.22 -78.10 -21.31
C ILE A 5 56.75 -78.35 -21.67
N VAL A 6 55.84 -77.57 -21.07
CA VAL A 6 54.45 -77.40 -21.52
C VAL A 6 54.25 -75.94 -21.92
N LEU A 7 54.06 -75.71 -23.22
CA LEU A 7 53.76 -74.40 -23.80
C LEU A 7 52.34 -73.96 -23.41
N SER A 8 52.28 -72.72 -22.92
CA SER A 8 51.09 -71.91 -22.72
C SER A 8 50.40 -71.55 -24.04
N TRP A 9 49.07 -71.65 -24.07
CA TRP A 9 48.25 -70.81 -24.96
C TRP A 9 47.26 -70.02 -24.11
N SER A 10 47.57 -68.73 -23.97
CA SER A 10 46.75 -67.72 -23.34
C SER A 10 45.66 -67.29 -24.31
N TRP A 11 44.40 -67.65 -24.04
CA TRP A 11 43.27 -66.96 -24.64
C TRP A 11 42.82 -65.87 -23.67
N ILE A 12 43.21 -64.64 -23.97
CA ILE A 12 42.69 -63.45 -23.30
C ILE A 12 41.27 -63.25 -23.83
N LEU A 13 40.27 -63.64 -23.05
CA LEU A 13 38.89 -63.23 -23.29
C LEU A 13 38.75 -61.76 -22.87
N PRO A 14 38.10 -60.90 -23.69
CA PRO A 14 37.82 -59.53 -23.29
C PRO A 14 36.92 -59.57 -22.05
N SER A 15 37.39 -58.97 -20.95
CA SER A 15 36.56 -58.73 -19.78
C SER A 15 35.52 -57.69 -20.17
N TYR A 16 34.31 -58.15 -20.46
CA TYR A 16 33.14 -57.29 -20.52
C TYR A 16 32.97 -56.63 -19.16
N THR A 17 33.17 -55.31 -19.11
CA THR A 17 32.82 -54.47 -17.97
C THR A 17 31.32 -54.63 -17.72
N GLN A 18 30.95 -55.38 -16.68
CA GLN A 18 29.57 -55.44 -16.22
C GLN A 18 29.22 -54.06 -15.65
N THR A 19 28.37 -53.32 -16.35
CA THR A 19 27.68 -52.18 -15.75
C THR A 19 26.80 -52.70 -14.60
N PRO A 20 26.82 -52.06 -13.41
CA PRO A 20 26.06 -52.53 -12.27
C PRO A 20 24.56 -52.50 -12.60
N LYS A 21 23.92 -53.67 -12.49
CA LYS A 21 22.47 -53.82 -12.62
C LYS A 21 21.81 -53.04 -11.46
N PRO A 22 20.90 -52.08 -11.71
CA PRO A 22 20.25 -51.35 -10.63
C PRO A 22 19.41 -52.32 -9.79
N ASN A 23 19.65 -52.32 -8.47
CA ASN A 23 18.87 -53.08 -7.52
C ASN A 23 17.49 -52.40 -7.36
N ILE A 24 16.48 -52.95 -8.03
CA ILE A 24 15.12 -52.40 -8.14
C ILE A 24 14.48 -52.20 -6.75
N LYS A 25 14.78 -53.07 -5.79
CA LYS A 25 14.23 -52.98 -4.42
C LYS A 25 14.76 -51.75 -3.68
N SER A 26 16.05 -51.45 -3.77
CA SER A 26 16.63 -50.26 -3.13
C SER A 26 16.16 -48.95 -3.79
N GLN A 27 15.88 -48.98 -5.10
CA GLN A 27 15.34 -47.81 -5.79
C GLN A 27 13.92 -47.47 -5.31
N GLN A 28 13.07 -48.49 -5.09
CA GLN A 28 11.72 -48.29 -4.58
C GLN A 28 11.71 -47.71 -3.16
N VAL A 29 12.67 -48.09 -2.30
CA VAL A 29 12.79 -47.54 -0.94
C VAL A 29 13.03 -46.04 -0.99
N ILE A 30 13.99 -45.57 -1.81
CA ILE A 30 14.29 -44.13 -1.92
C ILE A 30 13.10 -43.36 -2.52
N ILE A 31 12.40 -43.94 -3.49
CA ILE A 31 11.18 -43.32 -4.04
C ILE A 31 10.11 -43.16 -2.95
N GLN A 32 9.94 -44.16 -2.09
CA GLN A 32 8.99 -44.08 -0.99
C GLN A 32 9.38 -43.01 0.02
N GLU A 33 10.66 -42.93 0.41
CA GLU A 33 11.12 -41.89 1.34
C GLU A 33 10.87 -40.48 0.81
N ILE A 34 11.08 -40.25 -0.50
CA ILE A 34 10.79 -38.97 -1.16
C ILE A 34 9.29 -38.64 -1.08
N LYS A 35 8.41 -39.63 -1.28
CA LYS A 35 6.95 -39.45 -1.14
C LYS A 35 6.56 -39.15 0.30
N ASP A 36 7.16 -39.84 1.27
CA ASP A 36 6.90 -39.60 2.69
C ASP A 36 7.34 -38.17 3.10
N TYR A 37 8.40 -37.63 2.48
CA TYR A 37 8.77 -36.21 2.66
C TYR A 37 7.72 -35.25 2.10
N ALA A 38 7.15 -35.55 0.93
CA ALA A 38 6.08 -34.75 0.35
C ALA A 38 4.84 -34.75 1.27
N GLU A 39 4.44 -35.92 1.77
CA GLU A 39 3.35 -36.08 2.74
C GLU A 39 3.57 -35.23 4.00
N ARG A 40 4.73 -35.37 4.65
CA ARG A 40 5.06 -34.55 5.83
C ARG A 40 5.03 -33.06 5.54
N HIS A 41 5.45 -32.61 4.36
CA HIS A 41 5.42 -31.18 4.03
C HIS A 41 3.97 -30.68 3.88
N VAL A 42 3.11 -31.46 3.22
CA VAL A 42 1.70 -31.11 3.06
C VAL A 42 0.95 -31.16 4.38
N GLU A 43 1.16 -32.19 5.20
CA GLU A 43 0.54 -32.31 6.53
C GLU A 43 0.90 -31.13 7.43
N ASN A 44 2.17 -30.72 7.44
CA ASN A 44 2.68 -29.63 8.27
C ASN A 44 2.60 -28.24 7.61
N ASP A 45 1.88 -28.09 6.49
CA ASP A 45 1.72 -26.84 5.75
C ASP A 45 3.05 -26.14 5.39
N LYS A 46 4.10 -26.92 5.15
CA LYS A 46 5.38 -26.43 4.68
C LYS A 46 5.35 -26.23 3.18
N ALA A 47 5.95 -25.15 2.72
CA ALA A 47 6.14 -24.91 1.29
C ALA A 47 6.95 -26.04 0.63
N MET A 48 6.66 -26.29 -0.64
CA MET A 48 7.40 -27.23 -1.48
C MET A 48 8.88 -26.87 -1.51
N ASP A 49 9.76 -27.84 -1.26
CA ASP A 49 11.20 -27.65 -1.25
C ASP A 49 11.92 -28.76 -2.04
N SER A 50 11.91 -28.61 -3.37
CA SER A 50 12.59 -29.56 -4.26
C SER A 50 14.11 -29.55 -4.07
N ARG A 51 14.69 -28.44 -3.59
CA ARG A 51 16.15 -28.34 -3.36
C ARG A 51 16.60 -29.25 -2.22
N LEU A 52 15.82 -29.31 -1.14
CA LEU A 52 16.06 -30.26 -0.05
C LEU A 52 16.13 -31.71 -0.56
N MET A 53 15.27 -32.09 -1.51
CA MET A 53 15.29 -33.46 -2.07
C MET A 53 16.54 -33.72 -2.91
N ILE A 54 17.03 -32.70 -3.63
CA ILE A 54 18.31 -32.79 -4.35
C ILE A 54 19.44 -32.98 -3.33
N ASP A 55 19.52 -32.14 -2.30
CA ASP A 55 20.61 -32.18 -1.32
C ASP A 55 20.66 -33.53 -0.57
N LEU A 56 19.50 -34.11 -0.26
CA LEU A 56 19.39 -35.39 0.44
C LEU A 56 19.71 -36.60 -0.46
N TYR A 57 19.37 -36.54 -1.75
CA TYR A 57 19.37 -37.72 -2.62
C TYR A 57 20.22 -37.62 -3.90
N GLU A 58 20.94 -36.51 -4.15
CA GLU A 58 21.81 -36.35 -5.33
C GLU A 58 22.87 -37.47 -5.45
N LYS A 59 23.46 -37.88 -4.32
CA LYS A 59 24.50 -38.92 -4.26
C LYS A 59 23.94 -40.32 -3.94
N ASN A 60 22.71 -40.59 -4.34
CA ASN A 60 22.07 -41.88 -4.08
C ASN A 60 22.84 -43.05 -4.72
N SER A 61 22.85 -44.20 -4.06
CA SER A 61 23.53 -45.43 -4.51
C SER A 61 22.78 -46.19 -5.61
N VAL A 62 21.62 -45.70 -6.04
CA VAL A 62 20.69 -46.39 -6.95
C VAL A 62 20.61 -45.77 -8.35
N GLY A 63 21.35 -44.69 -8.61
CA GLY A 63 21.44 -44.03 -9.92
C GLY A 63 20.20 -43.21 -10.30
N LEU A 64 19.37 -42.78 -9.34
CA LEU A 64 18.29 -41.83 -9.61
C LEU A 64 18.87 -40.47 -9.98
N THR A 65 18.42 -39.90 -11.09
CA THR A 65 18.87 -38.59 -11.54
C THR A 65 18.15 -37.47 -10.79
N THR A 66 18.82 -36.33 -10.62
CA THR A 66 18.25 -35.13 -9.99
C THR A 66 16.88 -34.74 -10.56
N PRO A 67 16.65 -34.70 -11.89
CA PRO A 67 15.33 -34.36 -12.43
C PRO A 67 14.25 -35.41 -12.09
N LYS A 68 14.64 -36.67 -11.90
CA LYS A 68 13.69 -37.74 -11.53
C LYS A 68 13.30 -37.64 -10.06
N ILE A 69 14.25 -37.28 -9.20
CA ILE A 69 14.03 -37.06 -7.76
C ILE A 69 13.05 -35.89 -7.55
N THR A 70 13.34 -34.73 -8.16
CA THR A 70 12.48 -33.55 -8.03
C THR A 70 11.09 -33.82 -8.57
N LYS A 71 10.98 -34.47 -9.74
CA LYS A 71 9.69 -34.79 -10.35
C LYS A 71 8.82 -35.66 -9.44
N ILE A 72 9.37 -36.72 -8.85
CA ILE A 72 8.61 -37.61 -7.95
C ILE A 72 8.09 -36.83 -6.73
N TYR A 73 8.94 -35.98 -6.15
CA TYR A 73 8.56 -35.16 -5.01
C TYR A 73 7.48 -34.13 -5.36
N GLU A 74 7.67 -33.37 -6.44
CA GLU A 74 6.77 -32.30 -6.86
C GLU A 74 5.39 -32.83 -7.25
N GLU A 75 5.34 -33.96 -7.98
CA GLU A 75 4.09 -34.63 -8.35
C GLU A 75 3.32 -35.11 -7.12
N GLU A 76 4.00 -35.77 -6.18
CA GLU A 76 3.37 -36.28 -4.96
C GLU A 76 2.88 -35.15 -4.05
N TYR A 77 3.72 -34.12 -3.85
CA TYR A 77 3.37 -32.94 -3.06
C TYR A 77 2.13 -32.25 -3.63
N THR A 78 2.10 -32.04 -4.94
CA THR A 78 0.98 -31.35 -5.60
C THR A 78 -0.31 -32.16 -5.45
N ARG A 79 -0.26 -33.47 -5.70
CA ARG A 79 -1.41 -34.37 -5.52
C ARG A 79 -1.97 -34.30 -4.08
N LEU A 80 -1.11 -34.43 -3.09
CA LEU A 80 -1.51 -34.41 -1.67
C LEU A 80 -2.03 -33.03 -1.25
N LYS A 81 -1.44 -31.95 -1.77
CA LYS A 81 -1.89 -30.58 -1.47
C LYS A 81 -3.28 -30.30 -2.04
N GLU A 82 -3.54 -30.74 -3.27
CA GLU A 82 -4.87 -30.64 -3.90
C GLU A 82 -5.93 -31.45 -3.13
N GLU A 83 -5.60 -32.67 -2.71
CA GLU A 83 -6.48 -33.52 -1.87
C GLU A 83 -6.74 -32.90 -0.49
N LYS A 84 -5.73 -32.30 0.16
CA LYS A 84 -5.90 -31.62 1.45
C LYS A 84 -6.79 -30.38 1.30
N ASP A 85 -6.53 -29.57 0.29
CA ASP A 85 -7.24 -28.30 0.08
C ASP A 85 -8.71 -28.55 -0.32
N SER A 86 -9.03 -29.56 -1.15
CA SER A 86 -10.41 -29.92 -1.49
C SER A 86 -11.23 -30.40 -0.28
N ASN A 87 -10.64 -31.26 0.56
CA ASN A 87 -11.26 -31.72 1.81
C ASN A 87 -11.53 -30.57 2.78
N LEU A 88 -10.65 -29.57 2.84
CA LEU A 88 -10.87 -28.36 3.66
C LEU A 88 -12.06 -27.54 3.15
N TRP A 89 -12.18 -27.37 1.82
CA TRP A 89 -13.31 -26.65 1.22
C TRP A 89 -14.64 -27.36 1.43
N GLU A 90 -14.69 -28.69 1.31
CA GLU A 90 -15.90 -29.47 1.58
C GLU A 90 -16.33 -29.36 3.04
N LYS A 91 -15.39 -29.49 3.98
CA LYS A 91 -15.66 -29.34 5.41
C LYS A 91 -16.14 -27.94 5.79
N ILE A 92 -15.53 -26.91 5.19
CA ILE A 92 -15.92 -25.51 5.40
C ILE A 92 -17.34 -25.26 4.86
N ASN A 93 -17.68 -25.75 3.66
CA ASN A 93 -19.02 -25.60 3.13
C ASN A 93 -20.07 -26.30 4.01
N ASP A 94 -19.85 -27.56 4.38
CA ASP A 94 -20.83 -28.31 5.17
C ASP A 94 -21.08 -27.68 6.56
N ASP A 95 -20.03 -27.25 7.26
CA ASP A 95 -20.16 -26.58 8.57
C ASP A 95 -20.82 -25.19 8.46
N ILE A 96 -20.49 -24.43 7.41
CA ILE A 96 -21.04 -23.08 7.18
C ILE A 96 -22.54 -23.15 6.82
N PHE A 97 -22.94 -24.06 5.93
CA PHE A 97 -24.32 -24.12 5.44
C PHE A 97 -25.30 -24.75 6.44
N TYR A 98 -24.90 -25.74 7.24
CA TYR A 98 -25.76 -26.31 8.29
C TYR A 98 -26.00 -25.35 9.47
N GLY A 99 -25.01 -24.53 9.82
CA GLY A 99 -25.12 -23.55 10.89
C GLY A 99 -25.88 -22.28 10.49
N LEU A 100 -25.57 -21.71 9.32
CA LEU A 100 -26.09 -20.40 8.91
C LEU A 100 -27.59 -20.36 8.60
N GLY A 101 -28.19 -21.47 8.16
CA GLY A 101 -29.63 -21.51 7.88
C GLY A 101 -30.47 -21.15 9.11
N TRP A 102 -30.10 -21.69 10.27
CA TRP A 102 -30.74 -21.38 11.55
C TRP A 102 -30.40 -19.99 12.06
N PHE A 103 -29.15 -19.52 11.88
CA PHE A 103 -28.80 -18.14 12.26
C PHE A 103 -29.51 -17.10 11.40
N ALA A 104 -29.66 -17.33 10.10
CA ALA A 104 -30.41 -16.45 9.20
C ALA A 104 -31.90 -16.43 9.55
N ALA A 105 -32.49 -17.60 9.84
CA ALA A 105 -33.88 -17.71 10.29
C ALA A 105 -34.08 -17.02 11.65
N LEU A 106 -33.17 -17.20 12.60
CA LEU A 106 -33.20 -16.55 13.92
C LEU A 106 -33.01 -15.03 13.79
N ALA A 107 -32.08 -14.58 12.95
CA ALA A 107 -31.86 -13.15 12.69
C ALA A 107 -33.09 -12.50 12.05
N LEU A 108 -33.74 -13.17 11.09
CA LEU A 108 -34.99 -12.71 10.50
C LEU A 108 -36.14 -12.68 11.52
N LEU A 109 -36.23 -13.69 12.38
CA LEU A 109 -37.24 -13.72 13.45
C LEU A 109 -37.01 -12.58 14.44
N ILE A 110 -35.78 -12.35 14.89
CA ILE A 110 -35.42 -11.23 15.76
C ILE A 110 -35.75 -9.90 15.07
N LEU A 111 -35.40 -9.75 13.79
CA LEU A 111 -35.67 -8.53 13.02
C LEU A 111 -37.17 -8.28 12.86
N LEU A 112 -37.98 -9.32 12.65
CA LEU A 112 -39.43 -9.20 12.54
C LEU A 112 -40.11 -8.89 13.87
N VAL A 113 -39.74 -9.61 14.94
CA VAL A 113 -40.33 -9.44 16.29
C VAL A 113 -39.94 -8.09 16.89
N PHE A 114 -38.69 -7.67 16.69
CA PHE A 114 -38.16 -6.44 17.28
C PHE A 114 -38.05 -5.28 16.29
N LYS A 115 -38.65 -5.36 15.10
CA LYS A 115 -38.56 -4.31 14.08
C LYS A 115 -38.76 -2.91 14.65
N GLN A 116 -39.82 -2.73 15.44
CA GLN A 116 -40.17 -1.45 16.04
C GLN A 116 -39.18 -1.00 17.14
N ALA A 117 -38.62 -1.94 17.90
CA ALA A 117 -37.58 -1.65 18.88
C ALA A 117 -36.24 -1.32 18.21
N ILE A 118 -35.91 -1.99 17.10
CA ILE A 118 -34.71 -1.73 16.30
C ILE A 118 -34.81 -0.35 15.64
N ASP A 119 -35.93 0.01 15.03
CA ASP A 119 -36.09 1.32 14.39
C ASP A 119 -35.91 2.46 15.40
N ASN A 120 -36.48 2.32 16.60
CA ASN A 120 -36.30 3.27 17.71
C ASN A 120 -34.86 3.28 18.24
N TRP A 121 -34.24 2.10 18.39
CA TRP A 121 -32.86 1.99 18.86
C TRP A 121 -31.87 2.59 17.85
N VAL A 122 -32.02 2.31 16.55
CA VAL A 122 -31.18 2.82 15.47
C VAL A 122 -31.29 4.33 15.38
N THR A 123 -32.49 4.89 15.41
CA THR A 123 -32.67 6.35 15.37
C THR A 123 -32.07 7.04 16.61
N HIS A 124 -32.25 6.47 17.81
CA HIS A 124 -31.58 6.97 19.01
C HIS A 124 -30.06 6.82 18.96
N PHE A 125 -29.55 5.69 18.46
CA PHE A 125 -28.13 5.44 18.30
C PHE A 125 -27.51 6.41 17.30
N ILE A 126 -28.09 6.58 16.11
CA ILE A 126 -27.61 7.52 15.09
C ILE A 126 -27.63 8.96 15.62
N ASN A 127 -28.70 9.36 16.33
CA ASN A 127 -28.78 10.71 16.87
C ASN A 127 -27.80 10.94 18.02
N THR A 128 -27.57 9.93 18.87
CA THR A 128 -26.67 10.03 20.01
C THR A 128 -25.21 9.94 19.57
N PHE A 129 -24.88 8.95 18.73
CA PHE A 129 -23.58 8.79 18.12
C PHE A 129 -23.26 9.96 17.19
N GLY A 130 -24.23 10.43 16.40
CA GLY A 130 -24.09 11.59 15.55
C GLY A 130 -23.83 12.87 16.35
N LYS A 131 -24.53 13.10 17.45
CA LYS A 131 -24.27 14.24 18.35
C LYS A 131 -22.93 14.10 19.08
N TRP A 132 -22.59 12.92 19.59
CA TRP A 132 -21.30 12.64 20.21
C TRP A 132 -20.16 12.87 19.21
N LEU A 133 -20.27 12.30 18.01
CA LEU A 133 -19.31 12.43 16.94
C LEU A 133 -19.23 13.87 16.44
N TYR A 134 -20.35 14.57 16.27
CA TYR A 134 -20.37 15.99 15.89
C TYR A 134 -19.66 16.87 16.92
N ASN A 135 -20.00 16.71 18.20
CA ASN A 135 -19.39 17.46 19.29
C ASN A 135 -17.89 17.13 19.46
N GLN A 136 -17.50 15.88 19.18
CA GLN A 136 -16.10 15.46 19.26
C GLN A 136 -15.28 15.82 18.02
N ILE A 137 -15.89 15.83 16.82
CA ILE A 137 -15.25 16.24 15.56
C ILE A 137 -14.97 17.74 15.54
N SER A 138 -15.79 18.58 16.18
CA SER A 138 -15.52 20.01 16.30
C SER A 138 -14.29 20.38 17.13
N GLY A 139 -13.67 19.42 17.86
CA GLY A 139 -12.53 19.68 18.75
C GLY A 139 -11.33 18.75 18.60
N PHE A 140 -11.32 17.83 17.63
CA PHE A 140 -10.24 16.83 17.52
C PHE A 140 -9.03 17.38 16.76
N GLU A 141 -7.95 17.70 17.49
CA GLU A 141 -6.71 18.29 16.97
C GLU A 141 -6.09 17.50 15.78
N LEU A 142 -6.29 16.18 15.73
CA LEU A 142 -5.80 15.33 14.65
C LEU A 142 -6.50 15.64 13.30
N PHE A 143 -7.79 15.98 13.31
CA PHE A 143 -8.50 16.42 12.10
C PHE A 143 -8.10 17.84 11.70
N TRP A 144 -7.75 18.70 12.65
CA TRP A 144 -7.23 20.04 12.36
C TRP A 144 -5.89 19.95 11.63
N ASN A 145 -4.98 19.10 12.10
CA ASN A 145 -3.70 18.84 11.43
C ASN A 145 -3.90 18.29 10.01
N PHE A 146 -4.86 17.37 9.82
CA PHE A 146 -5.20 16.87 8.48
C PHE A 146 -5.78 17.97 7.57
N SER A 147 -6.70 18.78 8.11
CA SER A 147 -7.35 19.89 7.40
C SER A 147 -6.35 20.97 7.04
N LEU A 148 -5.44 21.33 7.95
CA LEU A 148 -4.33 22.26 7.71
C LEU A 148 -3.36 21.71 6.68
N LYS A 149 -3.01 20.42 6.74
CA LYS A 149 -2.16 19.79 5.72
C LYS A 149 -2.84 19.84 4.35
N ARG A 150 -4.14 19.58 4.29
CA ARG A 150 -4.94 19.70 3.07
C ARG A 150 -5.01 21.14 2.58
N TYR A 151 -5.17 22.11 3.48
CA TYR A 151 -5.17 23.54 3.19
C TYR A 151 -3.82 24.00 2.62
N LYS A 152 -2.71 23.66 3.28
CA LYS A 152 -1.34 23.94 2.82
C LYS A 152 -1.09 23.37 1.42
N LYS A 153 -1.48 22.11 1.18
CA LYS A 153 -1.42 21.50 -0.16
C LYS A 153 -2.30 22.23 -1.17
N GLY A 154 -3.51 22.64 -0.79
CA GLY A 154 -4.41 23.41 -1.63
C GLY A 154 -3.83 24.77 -2.03
N LEU A 155 -3.19 25.48 -1.10
CA LEU A 155 -2.48 26.73 -1.38
C LEU A 155 -1.32 26.53 -2.36
N ILE A 156 -0.50 25.50 -2.14
CA ILE A 156 0.61 25.17 -3.04
C ILE A 156 0.07 24.90 -4.45
N ASN A 157 -0.88 23.98 -4.59
CA ASN A 157 -1.44 23.62 -5.89
C ASN A 157 -2.13 24.79 -6.60
N LYS A 158 -2.72 25.74 -5.85
CA LYS A 158 -3.42 26.90 -6.41
C LYS A 158 -2.47 28.02 -6.84
N HIS A 159 -1.40 28.26 -6.09
CA HIS A 159 -0.57 29.45 -6.24
C HIS A 159 0.82 29.18 -6.82
N GLU A 160 1.29 27.94 -6.82
CA GLU A 160 2.52 27.54 -7.48
C GLU A 160 2.48 27.72 -9.01
N PRO A 161 1.46 27.20 -9.74
CA PRO A 161 1.38 27.42 -11.17
C PRO A 161 0.85 28.83 -11.48
N LEU A 162 1.73 29.72 -11.92
CA LEU A 162 1.30 31.00 -12.46
C LEU A 162 0.87 30.81 -13.92
N LYS A 163 -0.45 30.88 -14.16
CA LYS A 163 -0.99 30.89 -15.52
C LYS A 163 -0.64 32.21 -16.20
N ILE A 164 0.09 32.14 -17.30
CA ILE A 164 0.40 33.29 -18.13
C ILE A 164 -0.73 33.43 -19.16
N PRO A 165 -1.42 34.58 -19.24
CA PRO A 165 -2.54 34.76 -20.17
C PRO A 165 -2.17 34.45 -21.63
N PHE A 166 -0.91 34.69 -22.00
CA PHE A 166 -0.40 34.52 -23.36
C PHE A 166 0.27 33.16 -23.61
N ARG A 167 0.33 32.26 -22.61
CA ARG A 167 0.95 30.94 -22.74
C ARG A 167 0.15 29.88 -21.95
N PRO A 168 -1.02 29.46 -22.46
CA PRO A 168 -1.95 28.60 -21.72
C PRO A 168 -1.40 27.21 -21.38
N ASN A 169 -0.44 26.70 -22.17
CA ASN A 169 0.13 25.36 -22.04
C ASN A 169 1.46 25.32 -21.26
N SER A 170 1.89 26.42 -20.64
CA SER A 170 3.02 26.39 -19.71
C SER A 170 2.76 27.28 -18.51
N SER A 171 2.67 26.69 -17.33
CA SER A 171 2.74 27.42 -16.08
C SER A 171 4.19 27.68 -15.71
N LEU A 172 4.49 28.88 -15.23
CA LEU A 172 5.75 29.15 -14.56
C LEU A 172 5.57 29.00 -13.04
N SER A 173 6.61 28.51 -12.36
CA SER A 173 6.61 28.45 -10.90
C SER A 173 6.71 29.85 -10.33
N LEU A 174 5.76 30.23 -9.47
CA LEU A 174 5.76 31.55 -8.83
C LEU A 174 7.07 31.84 -8.06
N GLN A 175 7.75 30.81 -7.56
CA GLN A 175 9.00 30.97 -6.82
C GLN A 175 10.19 31.34 -7.69
N GLU A 176 10.20 30.87 -8.94
CA GLU A 176 11.30 31.13 -9.87
C GLU A 176 11.23 32.55 -10.42
N ILE A 177 10.03 33.15 -10.43
CA ILE A 177 9.78 34.47 -11.02
C ILE A 177 9.82 35.57 -9.97
N TYR A 178 9.48 35.26 -8.72
CA TYR A 178 9.33 36.29 -7.70
C TYR A 178 10.69 36.91 -7.33
N VAL A 179 10.77 38.23 -7.46
CA VAL A 179 11.91 39.04 -7.05
C VAL A 179 11.52 39.77 -5.78
N ASP A 180 12.36 39.70 -4.75
CA ASP A 180 12.15 40.40 -3.49
C ASP A 180 12.05 41.91 -3.71
N LEU A 181 10.84 42.45 -3.53
CA LEU A 181 10.57 43.87 -3.63
C LEU A 181 11.04 44.57 -2.35
N GLN A 182 11.75 45.68 -2.50
CA GLN A 182 12.06 46.57 -1.37
C GLN A 182 10.83 47.41 -1.03
N PHE A 183 10.38 47.36 0.22
CA PHE A 183 9.25 48.14 0.70
C PHE A 183 9.74 49.43 1.34
N LEU A 184 9.10 50.56 1.07
CA LEU A 184 9.36 51.81 1.78
C LEU A 184 8.23 52.08 2.77
N GLU A 185 8.59 52.37 4.01
CA GLU A 185 7.61 52.85 4.99
C GLU A 185 7.14 54.24 4.62
N LYS A 186 5.81 54.46 4.57
CA LYS A 186 5.27 55.78 4.24
C LYS A 186 5.64 56.86 5.28
N ALA A 187 5.81 56.47 6.55
CA ALA A 187 6.09 57.41 7.64
C ALA A 187 7.50 58.00 7.55
N ASN A 188 8.51 57.17 7.29
CA ASN A 188 9.92 57.55 7.40
C ASN A 188 10.71 57.39 6.09
N ASN A 189 10.11 56.87 5.01
CA ASN A 189 10.79 56.46 3.77
C ASN A 189 11.94 55.46 3.97
N GLU A 190 11.92 54.73 5.09
CA GLU A 190 12.92 53.72 5.39
C GLU A 190 12.57 52.39 4.72
N PRO A 191 13.56 51.62 4.26
CA PRO A 191 13.34 50.29 3.72
C PRO A 191 12.86 49.34 4.82
N ILE A 192 11.63 48.85 4.72
CA ILE A 192 11.09 47.82 5.63
C ILE A 192 11.50 46.45 5.10
N ASN A 193 12.13 45.65 5.97
CA ASN A 193 12.36 44.25 5.68
C ASN A 193 11.06 43.46 5.88
N PHE A 194 10.80 42.49 5.01
CA PHE A 194 9.61 41.64 5.02
C PHE A 194 9.30 41.01 6.40
N TYR A 195 10.34 40.64 7.17
CA TYR A 195 10.17 40.07 8.51
C TYR A 195 9.60 41.07 9.54
N GLU A 196 9.77 42.37 9.31
CA GLU A 196 9.32 43.42 10.23
C GLU A 196 7.84 43.76 10.06
N ILE A 197 7.23 43.33 8.96
CA ILE A 197 5.79 43.47 8.70
C ILE A 197 4.97 42.81 9.83
N LYS A 198 5.50 41.75 10.45
CA LYS A 198 4.87 41.04 11.58
C LYS A 198 4.63 41.92 12.82
N LYS A 199 5.33 43.06 12.94
CA LYS A 199 5.16 44.01 14.05
C LYS A 199 3.82 44.75 13.97
N TYR A 200 3.17 44.77 12.80
CA TYR A 200 1.96 45.53 12.55
C TYR A 200 0.71 44.63 12.50
N ASN A 201 -0.28 44.92 13.35
CA ASN A 201 -1.58 44.23 13.32
C ASN A 201 -2.37 44.50 12.03
N ARG A 202 -2.13 45.65 11.37
CA ARG A 202 -2.79 46.06 10.12
C ARG A 202 -1.78 46.75 9.23
N LEU A 203 -1.59 46.22 8.03
CA LEU A 203 -0.72 46.80 7.00
C LEU A 203 -1.52 47.04 5.72
N THR A 204 -1.29 48.17 5.06
CA THR A 204 -1.85 48.46 3.73
C THR A 204 -0.73 48.63 2.72
N ILE A 205 -0.68 47.74 1.73
CA ILE A 205 0.32 47.78 0.66
C ILE A 205 -0.19 48.71 -0.45
N LYS A 206 0.50 49.83 -0.65
CA LYS A 206 0.20 50.81 -1.71
C LYS A 206 1.20 50.67 -2.85
N GLY A 207 0.75 50.97 -4.06
CA GLY A 207 1.57 50.94 -5.26
C GLY A 207 0.72 51.19 -6.50
N GLN A 208 1.36 51.48 -7.62
CA GLN A 208 0.67 51.68 -8.90
C GLN A 208 -0.03 50.38 -9.37
N PRO A 209 -1.05 50.46 -10.24
CA PRO A 209 -1.57 49.29 -10.95
C PRO A 209 -0.43 48.52 -11.63
N GLY A 210 -0.45 47.19 -11.57
CA GLY A 210 0.62 46.37 -12.14
C GLY A 210 1.90 46.25 -11.30
N ALA A 211 2.05 46.97 -10.18
CA ALA A 211 3.23 46.92 -9.31
C ALA A 211 3.43 45.59 -8.53
N GLY A 212 2.79 44.49 -8.95
CA GLY A 212 3.00 43.18 -8.34
C GLY A 212 2.34 42.94 -6.98
N LYS A 213 1.48 43.84 -6.47
CA LYS A 213 0.81 43.70 -5.15
C LYS A 213 0.11 42.34 -4.95
N THR A 214 -0.66 41.90 -5.96
CA THR A 214 -1.32 40.59 -5.92
C THR A 214 -0.33 39.43 -5.98
N LEU A 215 0.75 39.59 -6.75
CA LEU A 215 1.80 38.59 -6.90
C LEU A 215 2.53 38.39 -5.57
N LEU A 216 2.87 39.50 -4.91
CA LEU A 216 3.43 39.53 -3.57
C LEU A 216 2.55 38.75 -2.59
N LEU A 217 1.26 39.09 -2.46
CA LEU A 217 0.36 38.40 -1.53
C LEU A 217 0.27 36.88 -1.79
N LYS A 218 0.23 36.47 -3.06
CA LYS A 218 0.25 35.05 -3.45
C LYS A 218 1.58 34.38 -3.06
N TYR A 219 2.70 35.07 -3.27
CA TYR A 219 4.02 34.59 -2.88
C TYR A 219 4.11 34.40 -1.36
N LEU A 220 3.59 35.33 -0.55
CA LEU A 220 3.64 35.21 0.92
C LEU A 220 2.95 33.94 1.42
N VAL A 221 1.76 33.69 0.90
CA VAL A 221 0.92 32.56 1.29
C VAL A 221 1.53 31.24 0.80
N LEU A 222 2.12 31.24 -0.40
CA LEU A 222 2.84 30.09 -0.95
C LEU A 222 4.10 29.76 -0.14
N SER A 223 4.90 30.77 0.21
CA SER A 223 6.12 30.61 1.00
C SER A 223 5.81 30.06 2.40
N TRP A 224 4.78 30.61 3.07
CA TRP A 224 4.29 30.06 4.34
C TRP A 224 3.85 28.59 4.21
N ALA A 225 3.04 28.27 3.19
CA ALA A 225 2.48 26.93 3.03
C ALA A 225 3.57 25.87 2.82
N ARG A 226 4.66 26.20 2.12
CA ARG A 226 5.81 25.31 1.91
C ARG A 226 6.67 25.16 3.14
N GLU A 227 7.06 26.27 3.77
CA GLU A 227 7.91 26.25 4.97
C GLU A 227 7.24 25.43 6.08
N LYS A 228 5.93 25.61 6.25
CA LYS A 228 5.13 24.92 7.29
C LYS A 228 4.51 23.62 6.80
N LEU A 229 4.82 23.12 5.62
CA LEU A 229 4.19 21.89 5.07
C LEU A 229 4.48 20.65 5.93
N LYS A 230 5.69 20.59 6.49
CA LYS A 230 6.15 19.48 7.35
C LYS A 230 5.90 19.74 8.84
N THR A 231 5.48 20.96 9.19
CA THR A 231 5.31 21.38 10.59
C THR A 231 3.86 21.27 11.00
N SER A 232 3.62 20.66 12.17
CA SER A 232 2.30 20.60 12.82
C SER A 232 1.98 21.85 13.65
N SER A 233 2.85 22.87 13.63
CA SER A 233 2.65 24.11 14.37
C SER A 233 1.54 24.96 13.71
N ASN A 234 0.72 25.54 14.58
CA ASN A 234 -0.55 26.21 14.29
C ASN A 234 -0.49 27.72 14.53
N GLU A 235 0.70 28.29 14.69
CA GLU A 235 0.79 29.58 15.36
C GLU A 235 0.25 30.76 14.56
N ASP A 236 0.16 30.69 13.22
CA ASP A 236 -0.59 31.65 12.39
C ASP A 236 -0.93 31.06 11.01
N VAL A 237 -2.22 30.97 10.66
CA VAL A 237 -2.69 30.47 9.36
C VAL A 237 -3.10 31.64 8.47
N PRO A 238 -2.34 31.98 7.41
CA PRO A 238 -2.66 33.07 6.52
C PRO A 238 -3.87 32.71 5.65
N ILE A 239 -4.81 33.65 5.50
CA ILE A 239 -5.98 33.52 4.65
C ILE A 239 -5.89 34.58 3.55
N LEU A 240 -5.78 34.13 2.29
CA LEU A 240 -5.80 35.03 1.13
C LEU A 240 -7.23 35.23 0.63
N LEU A 241 -7.78 36.41 0.90
CA LEU A 241 -9.12 36.80 0.47
C LEU A 241 -9.04 37.69 -0.77
N GLU A 242 -9.53 37.18 -1.89
CA GLU A 242 -9.65 37.92 -3.14
C GLU A 242 -10.96 38.72 -3.10
N LEU A 243 -10.89 39.98 -2.68
CA LEU A 243 -12.07 40.83 -2.41
C LEU A 243 -13.04 40.92 -3.60
N TYR A 244 -12.55 40.89 -4.83
CA TYR A 244 -13.40 40.94 -6.02
C TYR A 244 -14.38 39.75 -6.11
N ARG A 245 -14.04 38.59 -5.54
CA ARG A 245 -14.88 37.38 -5.58
C ARG A 245 -16.00 37.40 -4.55
N LEU A 246 -15.92 38.28 -3.55
CA LEU A 246 -16.95 38.39 -2.52
C LEU A 246 -18.17 39.16 -3.02
N ASN A 247 -17.97 40.15 -3.88
CA ASN A 247 -19.08 40.86 -4.51
C ASN A 247 -19.98 39.89 -5.30
N ASP A 248 -19.41 38.96 -6.05
CA ASP A 248 -20.18 38.03 -6.89
C ASP A 248 -21.05 37.06 -6.05
N ILE A 249 -20.59 36.67 -4.86
CA ILE A 249 -21.33 35.78 -3.95
C ILE A 249 -22.52 36.51 -3.34
N GLU A 250 -22.36 37.78 -2.98
CA GLU A 250 -23.44 38.61 -2.44
C GLU A 250 -24.54 38.84 -3.50
N PHE A 251 -24.16 39.13 -4.75
CA PHE A 251 -25.10 39.20 -5.87
C PHE A 251 -25.80 37.87 -6.17
N SER A 252 -25.09 36.74 -6.08
CA SER A 252 -25.67 35.41 -6.31
C SER A 252 -26.64 34.99 -5.19
N ALA A 253 -26.33 35.33 -3.93
CA ALA A 253 -27.19 35.05 -2.77
C ALA A 253 -28.45 35.94 -2.75
N LEU A 254 -28.35 37.17 -3.28
CA LEU A 254 -29.50 38.06 -3.45
C LEU A 254 -30.41 37.61 -4.60
N ASN A 255 -29.86 37.05 -5.68
CA ASN A 255 -30.64 36.55 -6.82
C ASN A 255 -31.32 35.19 -6.59
N LEU A 256 -30.96 34.45 -5.53
CA LEU A 256 -31.62 33.20 -5.14
C LEU A 256 -32.84 33.40 -4.21
N LYS A 257 -33.17 34.65 -3.86
CA LYS A 257 -34.32 35.02 -3.03
C LYS A 257 -35.55 35.49 -3.83
N HIS A 258 -35.58 35.28 -5.14
CA HIS A 258 -36.73 35.58 -6.00
C HIS A 258 -37.29 34.34 -6.67
#